data_AF-A0A514YC29-F1
#
_entry.id   AF-A0A514YC29-F1
#
_cell.length_a   1.000
_cell.length_b   1.000
_cell.length_c   1.000
_cell.angle_alpha   90.00
_cell.angle_beta   90.00
_cell.angle_gamma   90.00
#
_symmetry.space_group_name_H-M   'P 1'
#
loop_
_entity.id
_entity.type
_entity.pdbx_description
1 polymer ?
#
loop_
_entity_poly.entity_id
_entity_poly.type
_entity_poly.pdbx_seq_one_letter_code
_entity_poly.pdbx_strand_id
1 'polypeptide(L)'
;MDTMIDSLNKDMWAETTAKADGYKEYTINRQHKRIDKTTLGLFLDPEEGDSVTVQINDTLDDKDPLKNICRAEFKLDPTNTKVIGIDLDGDIVERKS
;
A
#
# COMPACT_ATOMS: atom_id res chain seq x y z
N MET A 1 13.64 3.46 14.34
CA MET A 1 13.63 3.03 12.93
C MET A 1 12.19 3.22 12.52
N ASP A 2 11.91 4.14 11.60
CA ASP A 2 10.53 4.36 11.17
C ASP A 2 10.11 3.13 10.35
N THR A 3 9.04 2.47 10.78
CA THR A 3 8.43 1.32 10.10
C THR A 3 7.39 1.81 9.10
N MET A 4 6.93 0.94 8.18
CA MET A 4 5.90 1.34 7.22
C MET A 4 4.64 1.88 7.91
N ILE A 5 4.24 1.24 9.03
CA ILE A 5 3.03 1.63 9.76
C ILE A 5 3.12 3.02 10.41
N ASP A 6 4.33 3.57 10.61
CA ASP A 6 4.50 4.93 11.15
C ASP A 6 4.08 6.03 10.15
N SER A 7 3.82 5.66 8.89
CA SER A 7 3.26 6.55 7.87
C SER A 7 1.74 6.36 7.65
N LEU A 8 1.11 5.47 8.42
CA LEU A 8 -0.29 5.10 8.28
C LEU A 8 -1.10 5.44 9.55
N ASN A 9 -2.40 5.67 9.40
CA ASN A 9 -3.30 5.83 10.53
C ASN A 9 -3.48 4.49 11.24
N LYS A 10 -2.91 4.36 12.44
CA LYS A 10 -2.93 3.15 13.27
C LYS A 10 -4.32 2.78 13.81
N ASP A 11 -5.31 3.67 13.69
CA ASP A 11 -6.71 3.32 13.96
C ASP A 11 -7.29 2.45 12.84
N MET A 12 -6.85 2.70 11.59
CA MET A 12 -7.35 2.04 10.38
C MET A 12 -6.46 0.91 9.88
N TRP A 13 -5.16 0.94 10.20
CA TRP A 13 -4.16 -0.04 9.80
C TRP A 13 -3.58 -0.78 11.00
N ALA A 14 -3.17 -2.03 10.79
CA ALA A 14 -2.50 -2.85 11.79
C ALA A 14 -1.36 -3.65 11.16
N GLU A 15 -0.25 -3.77 11.90
CA GLU A 15 0.81 -4.74 11.57
C GLU A 15 0.28 -6.16 11.79
N THR A 16 0.70 -7.08 10.93
CA THR A 16 0.41 -8.50 11.07
C THR A 16 1.68 -9.32 10.82
N THR A 17 1.79 -10.45 11.52
CA THR A 17 2.88 -11.42 11.30
C THR A 17 2.50 -12.49 10.28
N ALA A 18 1.22 -12.53 9.88
CA ALA A 18 0.68 -13.53 8.97
C ALA A 18 0.09 -12.84 7.75
N LYS A 19 0.67 -13.13 6.59
CA LYS A 19 0.17 -12.68 5.29
C LYS A 19 -1.09 -13.46 4.93
N ALA A 20 -2.22 -12.77 4.85
CA ALA A 20 -3.45 -13.37 4.36
C ALA A 20 -3.35 -13.68 2.85
N ASP A 21 -4.28 -14.45 2.30
CA ASP A 21 -4.34 -14.68 0.86
C ASP A 21 -4.63 -13.39 0.08
N GLY A 22 -4.22 -13.36 -1.19
CA GLY A 22 -4.58 -12.32 -2.16
C GLY A 22 -3.53 -11.24 -2.42
N TYR A 23 -2.34 -11.36 -1.83
CA TYR A 23 -1.21 -10.50 -2.19
C TYR A 23 -0.62 -10.89 -3.53
N LYS A 24 -0.21 -9.88 -4.30
CA LYS A 24 0.54 -10.02 -5.54
C LYS A 24 1.66 -9.01 -5.57
N GLU A 25 2.75 -9.35 -6.22
CA GLU A 25 3.88 -8.45 -6.37
C GLU A 25 3.65 -7.44 -7.51
N TYR A 26 4.01 -6.18 -7.25
CA TYR A 26 3.90 -5.11 -8.23
C TYR A 26 5.18 -4.28 -8.25
N THR A 27 5.56 -3.82 -9.44
CA THR A 27 6.45 -2.68 -9.59
C THR A 27 5.66 -1.39 -9.34
N ILE A 28 6.26 -0.47 -8.60
CA ILE A 28 5.60 0.78 -8.19
C ILE A 28 6.25 1.95 -8.91
N ASN A 29 5.42 2.80 -9.52
CA ASN A 29 5.90 4.11 -9.94
C ASN A 29 6.21 4.98 -8.71
N ARG A 30 7.49 5.29 -8.49
CA ARG A 30 7.98 6.08 -7.34
C ARG A 30 7.42 7.51 -7.22
N GLN A 31 6.72 8.01 -8.24
CA GLN A 31 6.06 9.31 -8.21
C GLN A 31 4.60 9.15 -7.76
N HIS A 32 4.41 8.84 -6.49
CA HIS A 32 3.07 8.76 -5.90
C HIS A 32 2.38 10.13 -5.93
N LYS A 33 1.12 10.15 -6.33
CA LYS A 33 0.33 11.36 -6.39
C LYS A 33 -0.47 11.52 -5.10
N ARG A 34 -0.24 12.59 -4.34
CA ARG A 34 -1.14 12.96 -3.24
C ARG A 34 -2.48 13.42 -3.82
N ILE A 35 -3.56 12.73 -3.46
CA ILE A 35 -4.93 13.08 -3.91
C ILE A 35 -5.55 14.06 -2.93
N ASP A 36 -5.42 13.78 -1.64
CA ASP A 36 -5.82 14.63 -0.52
C ASP A 36 -4.87 14.39 0.66
N LYS A 37 -5.11 15.02 1.82
CA LYS A 37 -4.23 14.95 3.01
C LYS A 37 -3.94 13.51 3.49
N THR A 38 -4.86 12.59 3.27
CA THR A 38 -4.83 11.23 3.81
C THR A 38 -4.79 10.15 2.73
N THR A 39 -4.78 10.53 1.45
CA THR A 39 -4.88 9.60 0.32
C THR A 39 -3.73 9.75 -0.67
N LEU A 40 -3.06 8.64 -0.97
CA LEU A 40 -2.07 8.52 -2.05
C LEU A 40 -2.63 7.71 -3.21
N GLY A 41 -2.44 8.22 -4.43
CA GLY A 41 -2.65 7.50 -5.67
C GLY A 41 -1.36 6.87 -6.15
N LEU A 42 -1.42 5.58 -6.50
CA LEU A 42 -0.30 4.78 -6.97
C LEU A 42 -0.62 4.20 -8.34
N PHE A 43 0.43 4.06 -9.14
CA PHE A 43 0.39 3.26 -10.36
C PHE A 43 1.20 1.99 -10.10
N LEU A 44 0.51 0.85 -10.20
CA LEU A 44 1.06 -0.47 -9.95
C LEU A 44 1.13 -1.25 -11.26
N ASP A 45 2.30 -1.80 -11.53
CA ASP A 45 2.56 -2.59 -12.72
C ASP A 45 2.84 -4.05 -12.32
N PRO A 46 1.91 -4.99 -12.57
CA PRO A 46 2.12 -6.39 -12.25
C PRO A 46 3.10 -7.05 -13.23
N GLU A 47 3.66 -8.19 -12.85
CA GLU A 47 4.47 -9.00 -13.79
C GLU A 47 3.61 -9.56 -14.94
N GLU A 48 2.35 -9.91 -14.65
CA GLU A 48 1.38 -10.39 -15.62
C GLU A 48 0.06 -9.61 -15.52
N GLY A 49 -0.43 -9.13 -16.67
CA GLY A 49 -1.70 -8.41 -16.79
C GLY A 49 -1.54 -6.92 -17.06
N ASP A 50 -2.63 -6.18 -16.87
CA ASP A 50 -2.67 -4.73 -17.09
C ASP A 50 -2.28 -3.97 -15.82
N SER A 51 -1.53 -2.89 -15.99
CA SER A 51 -1.23 -1.96 -14.90
C SER A 51 -2.51 -1.31 -14.36
N VAL A 52 -2.52 -1.02 -13.06
CA VAL A 52 -3.68 -0.46 -12.36
C VAL A 52 -3.31 0.81 -11.61
N THR A 53 -4.26 1.73 -11.51
CA THR A 53 -4.16 2.89 -10.62
C THR A 53 -5.01 2.65 -9.39
N VAL A 54 -4.38 2.67 -8.22
CA VAL A 54 -5.03 2.38 -6.93
C VAL A 54 -4.80 3.50 -5.93
N GLN A 55 -5.54 3.45 -4.83
CA GLN A 55 -5.42 4.39 -3.71
C GLN A 55 -5.00 3.68 -2.43
N ILE A 56 -4.06 4.29 -1.70
CA ILE A 56 -3.84 4.02 -0.27
C ILE A 56 -4.55 5.11 0.51
N ASN A 57 -5.58 4.71 1.23
CA ASN A 57 -6.36 5.58 2.10
C ASN A 57 -5.83 5.52 3.53
N ASP A 58 -6.12 6.56 4.31
CA ASP A 58 -5.75 6.66 5.73
C ASP A 58 -4.23 6.64 5.96
N THR A 59 -3.49 7.28 5.06
CA THR A 59 -2.11 7.70 5.31
C THR A 59 -2.09 8.89 6.28
N LEU A 60 -1.00 9.07 7.02
CA LEU A 60 -0.81 10.29 7.82
C LEU A 60 -0.50 11.49 6.91
N ASP A 61 -0.81 12.70 7.39
CA ASP A 61 -0.59 13.94 6.64
C ASP A 61 0.88 14.08 6.23
N ASP A 62 1.10 14.38 4.95
CA ASP A 62 2.42 14.47 4.30
C ASP A 62 3.33 13.22 4.45
N LYS A 63 2.77 12.06 4.79
CA LYS A 63 3.52 10.79 4.89
C LYS A 63 3.29 9.88 3.70
N ASP A 64 4.36 9.24 3.25
CA ASP A 64 4.34 8.26 2.17
C ASP A 64 4.97 6.96 2.67
N PRO A 65 4.16 5.91 2.95
CA PRO A 65 4.65 4.64 3.47
C PRO A 65 5.56 3.91 2.47
N LEU A 66 5.54 4.30 1.20
CA LEU A 66 6.25 3.63 0.10
C LEU A 66 7.31 4.55 -0.53
N LYS A 67 7.71 5.61 0.18
CA LYS A 67 8.74 6.53 -0.31
C LYS A 67 10.03 5.76 -0.63
N ASN A 68 10.51 5.91 -1.86
CA ASN A 68 11.69 5.22 -2.41
C ASN A 68 11.56 3.69 -2.55
N ILE A 69 10.35 3.13 -2.40
CA ILE A 69 10.07 1.73 -2.67
C ILE A 69 9.77 1.56 -4.15
N CYS A 70 10.32 0.51 -4.76
CA CYS A 70 10.18 0.22 -6.18
C CYS A 70 9.32 -1.01 -6.47
N ARG A 71 9.22 -1.89 -5.48
CA ARG A 71 8.54 -3.17 -5.56
C ARG A 71 7.98 -3.48 -4.18
N ALA A 72 6.76 -3.97 -4.14
CA ALA A 72 6.12 -4.44 -2.92
C ALA A 72 5.04 -5.44 -3.31
N GLU A 73 4.57 -6.19 -2.32
CA GLU A 73 3.41 -7.03 -2.50
C GLU A 73 2.18 -6.31 -1.96
N PHE A 74 1.13 -6.23 -2.78
CA PHE A 74 -0.11 -5.56 -2.45
C PHE A 74 -1.26 -6.53 -2.46
N LYS A 75 -2.14 -6.37 -1.47
CA LYS A 75 -3.50 -6.91 -1.49
C LYS A 75 -4.45 -5.78 -1.84
N LEU A 76 -5.18 -5.97 -2.93
CA LEU A 76 -6.16 -5.00 -3.41
C LEU A 76 -7.57 -5.39 -2.97
N ASP A 77 -8.46 -4.40 -2.92
CA ASP A 77 -9.87 -4.63 -2.74
C ASP A 77 -10.48 -5.35 -3.97
N PRO A 78 -11.68 -5.95 -3.87
CA PRO A 78 -12.28 -6.68 -4.99
C PRO A 78 -12.49 -5.86 -6.27
N THR A 79 -12.46 -4.52 -6.18
CA THR A 79 -12.60 -3.62 -7.34
C THR A 79 -11.26 -3.20 -7.97
N ASN A 80 -10.12 -3.62 -7.40
CA ASN A 80 -8.78 -3.19 -7.80
C ASN A 80 -8.61 -1.67 -7.84
N THR A 81 -9.27 -0.94 -6.93
CA THR A 81 -9.16 0.52 -6.84
C THR A 81 -8.47 0.98 -5.56
N LYS A 82 -8.40 0.11 -4.55
CA LYS A 82 -7.84 0.42 -3.24
C LYS A 82 -6.88 -0.65 -2.76
N VAL A 83 -5.84 -0.21 -2.08
CA VAL A 83 -4.93 -1.07 -1.35
C VAL A 83 -5.53 -1.35 0.03
N ILE A 84 -5.62 -2.63 0.39
CA ILE A 84 -6.11 -3.09 1.70
C ILE A 84 -5.04 -3.87 2.48
N GLY A 85 -3.91 -4.20 1.85
CA GLY A 85 -2.74 -4.78 2.49
C GLY A 85 -1.46 -4.44 1.73
N ILE A 86 -0.37 -4.26 2.46
CA ILE A 86 0.97 -3.96 1.94
C ILE A 86 1.97 -4.86 2.66
N ASP A 87 2.85 -5.50 1.91
CA ASP A 87 3.96 -6.28 2.42
C ASP A 87 5.27 -5.77 1.80
N LEU A 88 6.16 -5.30 2.68
CA LEU A 88 7.51 -4.86 2.37
C LEU A 88 8.52 -5.80 3.02
N ASP A 89 8.93 -6.82 2.30
CA ASP A 89 9.94 -7.79 2.75
C ASP A 89 9.63 -8.40 4.14
N GLY A 90 8.35 -8.63 4.45
CA GLY A 90 7.87 -9.18 5.71
C GLY A 90 7.39 -8.16 6.74
N ASP A 91 7.52 -6.84 6.48
CA ASP A 91 6.78 -5.80 7.18
C ASP A 91 5.37 -5.70 6.57
N ILE A 92 4.40 -6.41 7.17
CA ILE A 92 3.06 -6.55 6.62
C ILE A 92 2.08 -5.69 7.41
N VAL A 93 1.34 -4.84 6.69
CA VAL A 93 0.24 -4.04 7.25
C VAL A 93 -1.05 -4.29 6.50
N GLU A 94 -2.15 -4.45 7.22
CA GLU A 94 -3.49 -4.62 6.66
C GLU A 94 -4.46 -3.59 7.23
N ARG A 95 -5.45 -3.21 6.41
CA ARG A 95 -6.59 -2.43 6.92
C ARG A 95 -7.40 -3.29 7.88
N LYS A 96 -7.77 -2.69 9.00
CA LYS A 96 -8.79 -3.25 9.89
C LYS A 96 -10.13 -3.25 9.15
N SER A 97 -10.87 -4.35 9.30
CA SER A 97 -12.24 -4.49 8.78
C SER A 97 -13.23 -3.65 9.57
#